data_AF-A0A832Z9Q4-F1
#
_entry.id   AF-A0A832Z9Q4-F1
#
_cell.length_a   1.000
_cell.length_b   1.000
_cell.length_c   1.000
_cell.angle_alpha   90.00
_cell.angle_beta   90.00
_cell.angle_gamma   90.00
#
_symmetry.space_group_name_H-M   'P 1'
#
loop_
_entity.id
_entity.type
_entity.pdbx_description
1 polymer ?
#
loop_
_entity_poly.entity_id
_entity_poly.type
_entity_poly.pdbx_seq_one_letter_code
_entity_poly.pdbx_strand_id
1 'polypeptide(L)'
;MMVESRIEKRLPENIKGLAKLAYNYWWSWNHKATKMWMLIDEEHWREYKNPVKLLIDVSDERLKEIAKDDDFLDLYELVMSSFEKYMNEKNTWFSVNYPKWDKPIVYLCMEYGISKSLPIYSGGLGILAGDHIKTASDLGLPFIAIGLLYKHGYFKQEIDVNGRQIEVFPSYNPEEMPMKQVLENGEPLL
;
A
#
# COMPACT_ATOMS: atom_id res chain seq x y z
N MET A 1 10.50 -15.11 10.54
CA MET A 1 9.56 -15.47 9.45
C MET A 1 8.92 -14.17 9.00
N MET A 2 9.09 -13.76 7.74
CA MET A 2 8.53 -12.49 7.24
C MET A 2 7.02 -12.45 7.45
N VAL A 3 6.49 -11.31 7.86
CA VAL A 3 5.05 -11.09 8.16
C VAL A 3 4.16 -11.51 7.00
N GLU A 4 4.55 -11.20 5.78
CA GLU A 4 3.86 -11.63 4.55
C GLU A 4 3.61 -13.15 4.52
N SER A 5 4.62 -13.98 4.82
CA SER A 5 4.46 -15.43 4.81
C SER A 5 3.50 -15.92 5.88
N ARG A 6 3.39 -15.20 7.01
CA ARG A 6 2.41 -15.51 8.05
C ARG A 6 0.99 -15.15 7.59
N ILE A 7 0.81 -13.99 6.97
CA ILE A 7 -0.47 -13.57 6.38
C ILE A 7 -0.90 -14.59 5.32
N GLU A 8 -0.03 -14.91 4.37
CA GLU A 8 -0.32 -15.82 3.26
C GLU A 8 -0.77 -17.21 3.75
N LYS A 9 -0.17 -17.73 4.82
CA LYS A 9 -0.54 -19.04 5.40
C LYS A 9 -1.91 -19.06 6.07
N ARG A 10 -2.40 -17.92 6.54
CA ARG A 10 -3.72 -17.80 7.20
C ARG A 10 -4.85 -17.67 6.20
N LEU A 11 -4.56 -17.13 5.01
CA LEU A 11 -5.55 -16.90 3.97
C LEU A 11 -6.04 -18.24 3.36
N PRO A 12 -7.36 -18.41 3.20
CA PRO A 12 -7.91 -19.46 2.34
C PRO A 12 -7.36 -19.38 0.91
N GLU A 13 -7.20 -20.54 0.26
CA GLU A 13 -6.46 -20.64 -1.01
C GLU A 13 -7.08 -19.77 -2.13
N ASN A 14 -8.41 -19.65 -2.16
CA ASN A 14 -9.12 -18.85 -3.17
C ASN A 14 -8.94 -17.34 -3.02
N ILE A 15 -8.49 -16.84 -1.86
CA ILE A 15 -8.25 -15.41 -1.60
C ILE A 15 -6.80 -15.11 -1.22
N LYS A 16 -5.89 -16.07 -1.44
CA LYS A 16 -4.48 -15.98 -1.07
C LYS A 16 -3.74 -14.83 -1.76
N GLY A 17 -4.22 -14.40 -2.93
CA GLY A 17 -3.71 -13.24 -3.66
C GLY A 17 -3.76 -11.92 -2.87
N LEU A 18 -4.61 -11.82 -1.83
CA LEU A 18 -4.66 -10.68 -0.93
C LEU A 18 -3.30 -10.40 -0.27
N ALA A 19 -2.52 -11.43 0.07
CA ALA A 19 -1.19 -11.24 0.66
C ALA A 19 -0.27 -10.44 -0.27
N LYS A 20 -0.25 -10.79 -1.56
CA LYS A 20 0.54 -10.07 -2.58
C LYS A 20 0.01 -8.65 -2.80
N LEU A 21 -1.29 -8.48 -2.93
CA LEU A 21 -1.90 -7.17 -3.17
C LEU A 21 -1.70 -6.22 -1.98
N ALA A 22 -1.74 -6.73 -0.74
CA ALA A 22 -1.58 -5.91 0.46
C ALA A 22 -0.27 -5.12 0.47
N TYR A 23 0.82 -5.69 -0.05
CA TYR A 23 2.14 -5.06 -0.13
C TYR A 23 2.41 -4.26 -1.42
N ASN A 24 1.41 -4.04 -2.27
CA ASN A 24 1.56 -3.23 -3.48
C ASN A 24 0.59 -2.05 -3.43
N TYR A 25 1.11 -0.83 -3.30
CA TYR A 25 0.30 0.37 -3.13
C TYR A 25 -0.68 0.69 -4.26
N TRP A 26 -0.64 0.01 -5.41
CA TRP A 26 -1.63 0.16 -6.48
C TRP A 26 -3.08 0.13 -5.99
N TRP A 27 -3.37 -0.63 -4.94
CA TRP A 27 -4.71 -0.63 -4.33
C TRP A 27 -5.17 0.74 -3.83
N SER A 28 -4.25 1.65 -3.47
CA SER A 28 -4.57 2.91 -2.79
C SER A 28 -5.10 3.99 -3.71
N TRP A 29 -4.86 3.89 -5.03
CA TRP A 29 -5.51 4.73 -6.05
C TRP A 29 -6.48 3.93 -6.93
N ASN A 30 -6.82 2.70 -6.54
CA ASN A 30 -7.86 1.90 -7.17
C ASN A 30 -9.10 1.80 -6.26
N HIS A 31 -10.20 2.42 -6.68
CA HIS A 31 -11.43 2.46 -5.87
C HIS A 31 -12.03 1.06 -5.63
N LYS A 32 -11.96 0.14 -6.60
CA LYS A 32 -12.49 -1.23 -6.44
C LYS A 32 -11.67 -2.00 -5.41
N ALA A 33 -10.34 -1.89 -5.47
CA ALA A 33 -9.46 -2.50 -4.48
C ALA A 33 -9.69 -1.92 -3.08
N THR A 34 -9.85 -0.60 -2.95
CA THR A 34 -10.18 0.06 -1.68
C THR A 34 -11.53 -0.43 -1.11
N LYS A 35 -12.55 -0.61 -1.97
CA LYS A 35 -13.85 -1.17 -1.57
C LYS A 35 -13.73 -2.63 -1.14
N MET A 36 -12.92 -3.43 -1.84
CA MET A 36 -12.68 -4.82 -1.48
C MET A 36 -12.07 -4.93 -0.07
N TRP A 37 -11.07 -4.11 0.25
CA TRP A 37 -10.50 -4.07 1.60
C TRP A 37 -11.53 -3.68 2.67
N MET A 38 -12.47 -2.77 2.36
CA MET A 38 -13.58 -2.42 3.26
C MET A 38 -14.52 -3.59 3.56
N LEU A 39 -14.75 -4.49 2.61
CA LEU A 39 -15.68 -5.62 2.79
C LEU A 39 -15.11 -6.71 3.70
N ILE A 40 -13.79 -6.80 3.81
CA ILE A 40 -13.13 -7.75 4.71
C ILE A 40 -13.52 -7.42 6.16
N ASP A 41 -13.25 -6.19 6.57
CA ASP A 41 -13.61 -5.67 7.89
C ASP A 41 -13.66 -4.13 7.84
N GLU A 42 -14.87 -3.58 7.86
CA GLU A 42 -15.09 -2.16 7.67
C GLU A 42 -14.56 -1.32 8.86
N GLU A 43 -14.67 -1.84 10.08
CA GLU A 43 -14.27 -1.15 11.30
C GLU A 43 -12.76 -0.95 11.33
N HIS A 44 -12.00 -2.05 11.21
CA HIS A 44 -10.55 -2.00 11.17
C HIS A 44 -10.04 -1.21 9.95
N TRP A 45 -10.72 -1.32 8.80
CA TRP A 45 -10.33 -0.54 7.62
C TRP A 45 -10.52 0.97 7.80
N ARG A 46 -11.62 1.40 8.44
CA ARG A 46 -11.86 2.83 8.73
C ARG A 46 -10.77 3.39 9.63
N GLU A 47 -10.30 2.62 10.60
CA GLU A 47 -9.24 3.03 11.52
C GLU A 47 -7.89 3.13 10.81
N TYR A 48 -7.42 2.03 10.20
CA TYR A 48 -6.03 1.91 9.74
C TYR A 48 -5.81 2.35 8.30
N LYS A 49 -6.78 2.12 7.40
CA LYS A 49 -6.59 2.21 5.93
C LYS A 49 -5.31 1.50 5.46
N ASN A 50 -5.04 0.34 6.06
CA ASN A 50 -3.81 -0.42 5.90
C ASN A 50 -4.16 -1.91 5.70
N PRO A 51 -3.94 -2.48 4.50
CA PRO A 51 -4.32 -3.86 4.23
C PRO A 51 -3.42 -4.88 4.95
N VAL A 52 -2.15 -4.56 5.22
CA VAL A 52 -1.27 -5.46 5.98
C VAL A 52 -1.76 -5.58 7.41
N LYS A 53 -1.98 -4.44 8.07
CA LYS A 53 -2.53 -4.42 9.43
C LYS A 53 -3.91 -5.08 9.51
N LEU A 54 -4.80 -4.77 8.56
CA LEU A 54 -6.11 -5.41 8.43
C LEU A 54 -6.01 -6.94 8.41
N LEU A 55 -5.12 -7.49 7.58
CA LEU A 55 -4.94 -8.95 7.46
C LEU A 55 -4.24 -9.58 8.66
N ILE A 56 -3.51 -8.82 9.46
CA ILE A 56 -2.97 -9.28 10.74
C ILE A 56 -4.09 -9.38 11.77
N ASP A 57 -4.92 -8.34 11.88
CA ASP A 57 -5.89 -8.18 12.97
C ASP A 57 -7.21 -8.93 12.74
N VAL A 58 -7.64 -9.13 11.49
CA VAL A 58 -8.86 -9.87 11.16
C VAL A 58 -8.79 -11.34 11.63
N SER A 59 -9.90 -11.89 12.13
CA SER A 59 -9.95 -13.28 12.61
C SER A 59 -9.93 -14.30 11.47
N ASP A 60 -9.45 -15.52 11.77
CA ASP A 60 -9.45 -16.62 10.80
C ASP A 60 -10.87 -17.06 10.44
N GLU A 61 -11.83 -16.93 11.36
CA GLU A 61 -13.25 -17.15 11.13
C GLU A 61 -13.78 -16.18 10.07
N ARG A 62 -13.48 -14.88 10.22
CA ARG A 62 -13.91 -13.85 9.27
C ARG A 62 -13.28 -14.07 7.89
N LEU A 63 -12.01 -14.45 7.82
CA LEU A 63 -11.35 -14.81 6.56
C LEU A 63 -12.03 -15.99 5.86
N LYS A 64 -12.46 -17.02 6.62
CA LYS A 64 -13.20 -18.17 6.08
C LYS A 64 -14.62 -17.80 5.63
N GLU A 65 -15.26 -16.83 6.27
CA GLU A 65 -16.57 -16.31 5.87
C GLU A 65 -16.48 -15.57 4.54
N ILE A 66 -15.60 -14.57 4.42
CA ILE A 66 -15.47 -13.79 3.17
C ILE A 66 -15.00 -14.65 1.99
N ALA A 67 -14.24 -15.71 2.27
CA ALA A 67 -13.81 -16.66 1.25
C ALA A 67 -14.96 -17.54 0.70
N LYS A 68 -16.17 -17.42 1.25
CA LYS A 68 -17.39 -18.09 0.79
C LYS A 68 -18.49 -17.11 0.36
N ASP A 69 -18.20 -15.81 0.42
CA ASP A 69 -19.14 -14.75 0.08
C ASP A 69 -19.00 -14.46 -1.42
N ASP A 70 -20.04 -14.77 -2.20
CA ASP A 70 -20.01 -14.65 -3.66
C ASP A 70 -19.79 -13.19 -4.11
N ASP A 71 -20.41 -12.21 -3.44
CA ASP A 71 -20.26 -10.79 -3.76
C ASP A 71 -18.81 -10.31 -3.52
N PHE A 72 -18.18 -10.79 -2.44
CA PHE A 72 -16.77 -10.52 -2.17
C PHE A 72 -15.87 -11.18 -3.22
N LEU A 73 -16.11 -12.45 -3.56
CA LEU A 73 -15.29 -13.20 -4.50
C LEU A 73 -15.35 -12.59 -5.91
N ASP A 74 -16.52 -12.18 -6.38
CA ASP A 74 -16.69 -11.48 -7.66
C ASP A 74 -15.85 -10.18 -7.71
N LEU A 75 -15.90 -9.39 -6.63
CA LEU A 75 -15.10 -8.17 -6.53
C LEU A 75 -13.60 -8.48 -6.44
N TYR A 76 -13.22 -9.51 -5.69
CA TYR A 76 -11.85 -9.95 -5.55
C TYR A 76 -11.26 -10.38 -6.90
N GLU A 77 -11.96 -11.22 -7.66
CA GLU A 77 -11.53 -11.65 -8.98
C GLU A 77 -11.36 -10.47 -9.94
N LEU A 78 -12.32 -9.55 -9.94
CA LEU A 78 -12.24 -8.32 -10.73
C LEU A 78 -11.03 -7.46 -10.37
N VAL A 79 -10.74 -7.30 -9.08
CA VAL A 79 -9.59 -6.53 -8.58
C VAL A 79 -8.28 -7.22 -8.94
N MET A 80 -8.16 -8.53 -8.70
CA MET A 80 -6.95 -9.29 -8.98
C MET A 80 -6.66 -9.36 -10.48
N SER A 81 -7.69 -9.56 -11.32
CA SER A 81 -7.55 -9.50 -12.78
C SER A 81 -7.05 -8.12 -13.24
N SER A 82 -7.60 -7.04 -12.68
CA SER A 82 -7.17 -5.67 -12.99
C SER A 82 -5.72 -5.42 -12.53
N PHE A 83 -5.36 -5.90 -11.35
CA PHE A 83 -4.02 -5.80 -10.80
C PHE A 83 -3.00 -6.57 -11.65
N GLU A 84 -3.30 -7.81 -12.01
CA GLU A 84 -2.44 -8.64 -12.85
C GLU A 84 -2.27 -8.02 -14.24
N LYS A 85 -3.34 -7.49 -14.84
CA LYS A 85 -3.25 -6.76 -16.10
C LYS A 85 -2.33 -5.54 -15.98
N TYR A 86 -2.49 -4.74 -14.92
CA TYR A 86 -1.67 -3.55 -14.66
C TYR A 86 -0.18 -3.92 -14.51
N MET A 87 0.12 -4.93 -13.69
CA MET A 87 1.50 -5.33 -13.40
C MET A 87 2.22 -5.99 -14.57
N ASN A 88 1.48 -6.53 -15.56
CA ASN A 88 2.04 -7.23 -16.71
C ASN A 88 1.94 -6.42 -18.03
N GLU A 89 1.47 -5.17 -17.97
CA GLU A 89 1.41 -4.32 -19.17
C GLU A 89 2.81 -4.04 -19.72
N LYS A 90 3.03 -4.37 -20.99
CA LYS A 90 4.33 -4.17 -21.68
C LYS A 90 4.29 -2.97 -22.62
N ASN A 91 3.10 -2.60 -23.09
CA ASN A 91 2.85 -1.49 -24.00
C ASN A 91 2.37 -0.26 -23.23
N THR A 92 3.11 0.11 -22.19
CA THR A 92 2.84 1.33 -21.43
C THR A 92 3.08 2.56 -22.30
N TRP A 93 2.52 3.71 -21.91
CA TRP A 93 2.74 4.96 -22.64
C TRP A 93 4.24 5.24 -22.79
N PHE A 94 5.03 5.00 -21.74
CA PHE A 94 6.47 5.22 -21.78
C PHE A 94 7.20 4.26 -22.74
N SER A 95 6.88 2.95 -22.69
CA SER A 95 7.58 1.98 -23.56
C SER A 95 7.31 2.22 -25.05
N VAL A 96 6.11 2.70 -25.39
CA VAL A 96 5.73 3.04 -26.77
C VAL A 96 6.41 4.34 -27.24
N ASN A 97 6.45 5.38 -26.42
CA ASN A 97 6.97 6.70 -26.82
C ASN A 97 8.50 6.83 -26.68
N TYR A 98 9.11 6.05 -25.78
CA TYR A 98 10.55 6.09 -25.50
C TYR A 98 11.21 4.70 -25.54
N PRO A 99 11.06 3.92 -26.65
CA PRO A 99 11.48 2.52 -26.71
C PRO A 99 13.00 2.30 -26.61
N LYS A 100 13.80 3.37 -26.74
CA LYS A 100 15.27 3.32 -26.67
C LYS A 100 15.83 3.78 -25.32
N TRP A 101 14.98 4.19 -24.38
CA TRP A 101 15.41 4.69 -23.08
C TRP A 101 15.76 3.52 -22.15
N ASP A 102 16.97 3.51 -21.61
CA ASP A 102 17.53 2.39 -20.84
C ASP A 102 18.03 2.77 -19.43
N LYS A 103 17.79 4.02 -19.00
CA LYS A 103 18.26 4.53 -17.70
C LYS A 103 17.11 4.73 -16.71
N PRO A 104 17.32 4.47 -15.41
CA PRO A 104 16.32 4.81 -14.40
C PRO A 104 16.22 6.33 -14.21
N ILE A 105 15.03 6.79 -13.87
CA ILE A 105 14.75 8.14 -13.39
C ILE A 105 14.73 8.07 -11.86
N VAL A 106 15.65 8.78 -11.21
CA VAL A 106 15.72 8.84 -9.75
C VAL A 106 15.06 10.11 -9.26
N TYR A 107 14.05 9.98 -8.42
CA TYR A 107 13.32 11.10 -7.83
C TYR A 107 13.54 11.11 -6.33
N LEU A 108 14.23 12.15 -5.85
CA LEU A 108 14.51 12.34 -4.44
C LEU A 108 13.51 13.32 -3.84
N CYS A 109 12.85 12.91 -2.77
CA CYS A 109 11.96 13.78 -2.01
C CYS A 109 12.03 13.42 -0.53
N MET A 110 11.85 14.44 0.32
CA MET A 110 11.72 14.22 1.76
C MET A 110 10.37 13.63 2.13
N GLU A 111 9.36 13.69 1.27
CA GLU A 111 8.00 13.25 1.57
C GLU A 111 7.32 12.57 0.38
N TYR A 112 6.46 11.59 0.66
CA TYR A 112 5.59 10.94 -0.35
C TYR A 112 4.21 10.62 0.21
N GLY A 113 3.19 11.28 -0.33
CA GLY A 113 1.77 11.11 0.00
C GLY A 113 1.11 9.98 -0.78
N ILE A 114 1.49 8.73 -0.50
CA ILE A 114 0.97 7.56 -1.23
C ILE A 114 -0.39 7.10 -0.67
N SER A 115 -0.42 6.89 0.64
CA SER A 115 -1.57 6.39 1.39
C SER A 115 -1.37 6.64 2.89
N LYS A 116 -2.45 6.67 3.66
CA LYS A 116 -2.42 6.82 5.13
C LYS A 116 -1.61 5.71 5.82
N SER A 117 -1.52 4.54 5.20
CA SER A 117 -0.71 3.41 5.69
C SER A 117 0.80 3.60 5.54
N LEU A 118 1.26 4.66 4.84
CA LEU A 118 2.65 5.10 4.79
C LEU A 118 2.76 6.57 5.19
N PRO A 119 2.79 6.88 6.50
CA PRO A 119 2.71 8.23 7.03
C PRO A 119 4.06 8.97 6.94
N ILE A 120 4.61 9.11 5.74
CA ILE A 120 5.89 9.77 5.44
C ILE A 120 5.72 11.12 4.74
N TYR A 121 4.62 11.83 5.03
CA TYR A 121 4.31 13.13 4.45
C TYR A 121 3.54 14.01 5.44
N SER A 122 3.60 15.33 5.24
CA SER A 122 2.97 16.32 6.11
C SER A 122 1.98 17.22 5.36
N GLY A 123 2.19 17.47 4.07
CA GLY A 123 1.38 18.43 3.32
C GLY A 123 1.57 18.37 1.81
N GLY A 124 1.41 19.54 1.16
CA GLY A 124 1.31 19.65 -0.30
C GLY A 124 2.51 19.11 -1.07
N LEU A 125 3.73 19.25 -0.53
CA LEU A 125 4.94 18.69 -1.13
C LEU A 125 4.83 17.17 -1.27
N GLY A 126 4.53 16.49 -0.16
CA GLY A 126 4.39 15.05 -0.14
C GLY A 126 3.23 14.58 -1.02
N ILE A 127 2.08 15.26 -1.00
CA ILE A 127 0.96 14.92 -1.88
C ILE A 127 1.37 14.99 -3.36
N LEU A 128 2.01 16.07 -3.79
CA LEU A 128 2.48 16.22 -5.17
C LEU A 128 3.49 15.13 -5.54
N ALA A 129 4.46 14.85 -4.67
CA ALA A 129 5.43 13.78 -4.89
C ALA A 129 4.76 12.40 -4.96
N GLY A 130 3.73 12.17 -4.15
CA GLY A 130 2.88 10.99 -4.18
C GLY A 130 2.13 10.83 -5.51
N ASP A 131 1.63 11.92 -6.09
CA ASP A 131 0.93 11.87 -7.35
C ASP A 131 1.88 11.70 -8.55
N HIS A 132 3.10 12.25 -8.45
CA HIS A 132 4.18 11.96 -9.41
C HIS A 132 4.50 10.47 -9.47
N ILE A 133 4.67 9.80 -8.32
CA ILE A 133 5.00 8.35 -8.35
C ILE A 133 3.85 7.50 -8.88
N LYS A 134 2.59 7.85 -8.57
CA LYS A 134 1.41 7.13 -9.07
C LYS A 134 1.31 7.27 -10.59
N THR A 135 1.49 8.50 -11.08
CA THR A 135 1.48 8.79 -12.52
C THR A 135 2.67 8.14 -13.22
N ALA A 136 3.86 8.14 -12.61
CA ALA A 136 5.02 7.43 -13.14
C ALA A 136 4.77 5.93 -13.27
N SER A 137 4.08 5.33 -12.29
CA SER A 137 3.63 3.94 -12.34
C SER A 137 2.63 3.71 -13.48
N ASP A 138 1.58 4.53 -13.59
CA ASP A 138 0.53 4.39 -14.62
C ASP A 138 1.07 4.55 -16.04
N LEU A 139 2.06 5.42 -16.24
CA LEU A 139 2.73 5.62 -17.52
C LEU A 139 3.82 4.58 -17.80
N GLY A 140 4.22 3.79 -16.80
CA GLY A 140 5.25 2.75 -16.90
C GLY A 140 6.67 3.29 -17.05
N LEU A 141 7.01 4.38 -16.34
CA LEU A 141 8.36 4.93 -16.33
C LEU A 141 9.33 3.99 -15.57
N PRO A 142 10.60 3.88 -16.00
CA PRO A 142 11.65 3.23 -15.22
C PRO A 142 12.05 4.13 -14.03
N PHE A 143 11.19 4.21 -13.01
CA PHE A 143 11.21 5.25 -12.00
C PHE A 143 11.56 4.71 -10.60
N ILE A 144 12.47 5.38 -9.90
CA ILE A 144 12.90 5.03 -8.55
C ILE A 144 12.71 6.25 -7.64
N ALA A 145 11.81 6.14 -6.67
CA ALA A 145 11.61 7.15 -5.64
C ALA A 145 12.52 6.87 -4.43
N ILE A 146 13.23 7.89 -3.95
CA ILE A 146 14.13 7.79 -2.79
C ILE A 146 13.72 8.84 -1.76
N GLY A 147 13.46 8.40 -0.54
CA GLY A 147 13.11 9.26 0.59
C GLY A 147 13.46 8.63 1.92
N LEU A 148 12.80 9.10 2.98
CA LEU A 148 13.07 8.67 4.35
C LEU A 148 11.85 7.95 4.95
N LEU A 149 12.12 6.92 5.74
CA LEU A 149 11.13 6.31 6.63
C LEU A 149 11.18 7.00 8.00
N TYR A 150 10.23 7.89 8.26
CA TYR A 150 10.17 8.61 9.54
C TYR A 150 9.56 7.75 10.65
N LYS A 151 10.30 7.57 11.74
CA LYS A 151 9.86 6.75 12.90
C LYS A 151 8.49 7.16 13.46
N HIS A 152 8.20 8.45 13.50
CA HIS A 152 6.97 9.02 14.09
C HIS A 152 6.02 9.64 13.05
N GLY A 153 6.36 9.58 11.76
CA GLY A 153 5.61 10.28 10.70
C GLY A 153 5.37 11.75 11.04
N TYR A 154 4.17 12.24 10.69
CA TYR A 154 3.65 13.52 11.13
C TYR A 154 2.76 13.36 12.37
N PHE A 155 2.64 14.39 13.20
CA PHE A 155 1.81 14.32 14.40
C PHE A 155 0.32 14.26 14.04
N LYS A 156 -0.47 13.58 14.88
CA LYS A 156 -1.93 13.65 14.87
C LYS A 156 -2.33 14.89 15.67
N GLN A 157 -3.07 15.79 15.04
CA GLN A 157 -3.63 16.96 15.69
C GLN A 157 -4.86 16.56 16.50
N GLU A 158 -4.88 16.91 17.78
CA GLU A 158 -6.05 16.86 18.64
C GLU A 158 -6.37 18.26 19.17
N ILE A 159 -7.64 18.55 19.43
CA ILE A 159 -8.08 19.84 19.99
C ILE A 159 -8.66 19.56 21.36
N ASP A 160 -8.09 20.19 22.39
CA ASP A 160 -8.53 20.02 23.77
C ASP A 160 -9.85 20.77 24.06
N VAL A 161 -10.38 20.58 25.27
CA VAL A 161 -11.63 21.23 25.72
C VAL A 161 -11.55 22.76 25.76
N ASN A 162 -10.35 23.33 25.70
CA ASN A 162 -10.10 24.77 25.69
C ASN A 162 -9.80 25.30 24.27
N GLY A 163 -9.91 24.47 23.23
CA GLY A 163 -9.61 24.83 21.85
C GLY A 163 -8.11 24.90 21.53
N ARG A 164 -7.24 24.35 22.36
CA ARG A 164 -5.79 24.30 22.12
C ARG A 164 -5.41 23.06 21.32
N GLN A 165 -4.48 23.23 20.40
CA GLN A 165 -3.86 22.11 19.72
C GLN A 165 -2.98 21.31 20.68
N ILE A 166 -3.11 19.99 20.60
CA ILE A 166 -2.22 19.00 21.21
C ILE A 166 -1.62 18.17 20.07
N GLU A 167 -0.29 18.06 20.05
CA GLU A 167 0.41 17.14 19.14
C GLU A 167 0.53 15.74 19.76
N VAL A 168 -0.08 14.75 19.10
CA VAL A 168 0.09 13.34 19.46
C VAL A 168 1.00 12.68 18.43
N PHE A 169 2.17 12.20 18.87
CA PHE A 169 3.11 11.50 18.00
C PHE A 169 2.82 9.99 18.01
N PRO A 170 2.26 9.44 16.92
CA PRO A 170 2.05 8.00 16.85
C PRO A 170 3.39 7.25 16.81
N SER A 171 3.36 6.04 17.36
CA SER A 171 4.41 5.05 17.10
C SER A 171 3.90 4.13 16.01
N TYR A 172 4.70 3.95 14.96
CA TYR A 172 4.37 3.01 13.91
C TYR A 172 5.23 1.77 13.99
N ASN A 173 4.62 0.61 13.75
CA ASN A 173 5.32 -0.66 13.62
C ASN A 173 5.60 -0.94 12.13
N PRO A 174 6.86 -0.90 11.66
CA PRO A 174 7.19 -1.19 10.26
C PRO A 174 6.74 -2.59 9.80
N GLU A 175 6.64 -3.56 10.71
CA GLU A 175 6.14 -4.91 10.40
C GLU A 175 4.66 -4.95 10.00
N GLU A 176 3.89 -3.93 10.39
CA GLU A 176 2.47 -3.80 10.05
C GLU A 176 2.24 -2.91 8.82
N MET A 177 3.29 -2.33 8.23
CA MET A 177 3.18 -1.45 7.09
C MET A 177 3.23 -2.23 5.76
N PRO A 178 2.59 -1.73 4.68
CA PRO A 178 2.71 -2.27 3.31
C PRO A 178 4.08 -2.06 2.64
N MET A 179 5.17 -2.37 3.34
CA MET A 179 6.54 -2.24 2.87
C MET A 179 7.37 -3.46 3.26
N LYS A 180 8.48 -3.67 2.54
CA LYS A 180 9.41 -4.77 2.80
C LYS A 180 10.82 -4.22 2.83
N GLN A 181 11.63 -4.77 3.73
CA GLN A 181 13.06 -4.52 3.69
C GLN A 181 13.65 -5.23 2.48
N VAL A 182 14.44 -4.50 1.69
CA VAL A 182 15.19 -5.06 0.57
C VAL A 182 16.51 -5.61 1.10
N LEU A 183 16.85 -6.83 0.71
CA LEU A 183 18.08 -7.51 1.13
C LEU A 183 18.98 -7.77 -0.09
N GLU A 184 20.29 -7.63 0.08
CA GLU A 184 21.33 -8.04 -0.86
C GLU A 184 22.25 -9.07 -0.16
N ASN A 185 22.35 -10.28 -0.72
CA ASN A 185 23.13 -11.39 -0.14
C ASN A 185 22.76 -11.76 1.32
N GLY A 186 21.50 -11.52 1.72
CA GLY A 186 21.00 -11.80 3.06
C GLY A 186 21.15 -10.65 4.07
N GLU A 187 21.83 -9.58 3.68
CA GLU A 187 21.97 -8.36 4.48
C GLU A 187 21.06 -7.25 3.95
N PRO A 188 20.63 -6.29 4.79
CA PRO A 188 19.93 -5.11 4.32
C PRO A 188 20.67 -4.41 3.18
N LEU A 189 19.95 -4.12 2.09
CA LEU A 189 20.46 -3.27 1.02
C LEU A 189 20.52 -1.83 1.56
N LEU A 190 21.73 -1.40 1.93
CA LEU A 190 22.13 -0.17 2.66
C LEU A 190 22.10 -0.28 4.19
#